data_AF-A0A218ZPP5-F1
#
_entry.id   AF-A0A218ZPP5-F1
#
_cell.length_a   1.000
_cell.length_b   1.000
_cell.length_c   1.000
_cell.angle_alpha   90.00
_cell.angle_beta   90.00
_cell.angle_gamma   90.00
#
_symmetry.space_group_name_H-M   'P 1'
#
loop_
_entity.id
_entity.type
_entity.pdbx_description
1 polymer ?
#
loop_
_entity_poly.entity_id
_entity_poly.type
_entity_poly.pdbx_seq_one_letter_code
_entity_poly.pdbx_strand_id
1 'polypeptide(L)'
;MNPLYDLEVIDSAVLSGEIDDAMKLIQKKIKSLQNAENISKNERIRSHLRVMQSISDFLTGKIDIDTVKSVMNSNFVYDVDDKEGFLKNFIYHLYYAADRYNVRFPEFNGKRCGDL
;
A
#
# COMPACT_ATOMS: atom_id res chain seq x y z
N MET A 1 -16.97 6.80 -2.31
CA MET A 1 -15.58 6.32 -2.29
C MET A 1 -15.58 4.99 -1.56
N ASN A 2 -15.11 3.91 -2.17
CA ASN A 2 -15.14 2.57 -1.55
C ASN A 2 -13.70 2.13 -1.21
N PRO A 3 -13.25 2.27 0.05
CA PRO A 3 -11.92 1.90 0.48
C PRO A 3 -11.53 0.46 0.12
N LEU A 4 -12.47 -0.48 0.14
CA LEU A 4 -12.22 -1.90 -0.12
C LEU A 4 -11.81 -2.12 -1.58
N TYR A 5 -12.56 -1.52 -2.51
CA TYR A 5 -12.25 -1.55 -3.93
C TYR A 5 -10.86 -1.00 -4.22
N ASP A 6 -10.44 0.06 -3.52
CA ASP A 6 -9.10 0.62 -3.69
C ASP A 6 -8.00 -0.40 -3.30
N LEU A 7 -8.21 -1.18 -2.24
CA LEU A 7 -7.27 -2.23 -1.84
C LEU A 7 -7.27 -3.41 -2.82
N GLU A 8 -8.43 -3.84 -3.32
CA GLU A 8 -8.53 -4.92 -4.31
C GLU A 8 -7.83 -4.56 -5.62
N VAL A 9 -7.96 -3.31 -6.07
CA VAL A 9 -7.25 -2.81 -7.25
C VAL A 9 -5.74 -2.82 -7.04
N ILE A 10 -5.28 -2.40 -5.86
CA ILE A 10 -3.85 -2.46 -5.50
C ILE A 10 -3.38 -3.91 -5.48
N ASP A 11 -4.13 -4.81 -4.83
CA ASP A 11 -3.79 -6.23 -4.73
C ASP A 11 -3.63 -6.86 -6.13
N SER A 12 -4.57 -6.57 -7.03
CA SER A 12 -4.52 -7.03 -8.42
C SER A 12 -3.31 -6.50 -9.19
N ALA A 13 -2.98 -5.21 -9.05
CA ALA A 13 -1.83 -4.60 -9.72
C ALA A 13 -0.50 -5.16 -9.18
N VAL A 14 -0.43 -5.37 -7.87
CA VAL A 14 0.72 -5.96 -7.17
C VAL A 14 0.94 -7.41 -7.61
N LEU A 15 -0.12 -8.21 -7.72
CA LEU A 15 -0.07 -9.60 -8.19
C LEU A 15 0.29 -9.72 -9.68
N SER A 16 -0.17 -8.79 -10.50
CA SER A 16 0.13 -8.75 -11.95
C SER A 16 1.57 -8.33 -12.23
N GLY A 17 2.29 -7.84 -11.22
CA GLY A 17 3.68 -7.45 -11.34
C GLY A 17 3.91 -6.03 -11.81
N GLU A 18 2.87 -5.23 -11.84
CA GLU A 18 2.90 -3.84 -12.28
C GLU A 18 3.07 -2.93 -11.07
N ILE A 19 4.18 -3.09 -10.34
CA ILE A 19 4.46 -2.32 -9.11
C ILE A 19 4.44 -0.82 -9.37
N ASP A 20 4.97 -0.37 -10.51
CA ASP A 20 4.96 1.05 -10.89
C ASP A 20 3.53 1.60 -11.06
N ASP A 21 2.62 0.80 -11.62
CA ASP A 21 1.23 1.21 -11.81
C ASP A 21 0.44 1.13 -10.51
N ALA A 22 0.70 0.12 -9.67
CA ALA A 22 0.21 0.09 -8.30
C ALA A 22 0.64 1.35 -7.52
N MET A 23 1.91 1.75 -7.64
CA MET A 23 2.44 2.95 -6.99
C MET A 23 1.79 4.24 -7.51
N LYS A 24 1.59 4.37 -8.83
CA LYS A 24 0.86 5.52 -9.39
C LYS A 24 -0.57 5.61 -8.85
N LEU A 25 -1.26 4.47 -8.74
CA LEU A 25 -2.62 4.40 -8.19
C LEU A 25 -2.65 4.80 -6.71
N ILE A 26 -1.72 4.24 -5.91
CA ILE A 26 -1.56 4.58 -4.49
C ILE A 26 -1.29 6.07 -4.31
N GLN A 27 -0.33 6.64 -5.04
CA GLN A 27 0.01 8.07 -4.93
C GLN A 27 -1.14 8.98 -5.35
N LYS A 28 -1.82 8.65 -6.45
CA LYS A 28 -3.04 9.37 -6.89
C LYS A 28 -4.11 9.33 -5.81
N LYS A 29 -4.28 8.17 -5.16
CA LYS A 29 -5.26 7.99 -4.09
C LYS A 29 -4.90 8.76 -2.84
N ILE A 30 -3.65 8.69 -2.38
CA ILE A 30 -3.13 9.48 -1.26
C ILE A 30 -3.43 10.97 -1.45
N LYS A 31 -3.11 11.52 -2.64
CA LYS A 31 -3.38 12.93 -2.95
C LYS A 31 -4.87 13.27 -2.88
N SER A 32 -5.72 12.39 -3.42
CA SER A 32 -7.18 12.57 -3.33
C SER A 32 -7.69 12.52 -1.89
N LEU A 33 -7.13 11.64 -1.05
CA LEU A 33 -7.53 11.47 0.35
C LEU A 33 -7.06 12.64 1.21
N GLN A 34 -5.86 13.16 0.99
CA GLN A 34 -5.36 14.36 1.65
C GLN A 34 -6.27 15.57 1.39
N ASN A 35 -6.69 15.75 0.13
CA ASN A 35 -7.65 16.80 -0.22
C ASN A 35 -9.00 16.60 0.51
N ALA A 36 -9.50 15.37 0.56
CA ALA A 36 -10.75 15.06 1.23
C ALA A 36 -10.67 15.19 2.77
N GLU A 37 -9.52 14.88 3.38
CA GLU A 37 -9.28 15.04 4.81
C GLU A 37 -9.32 16.52 5.20
N ASN A 38 -8.66 17.37 4.41
CA ASN A 38 -8.63 18.83 4.63
C ASN A 38 -10.04 19.46 4.66
N ILE A 39 -10.97 18.88 3.91
CA ILE A 39 -12.35 19.38 3.80
C ILE A 39 -13.25 18.79 4.90
N SER A 40 -13.20 17.46 5.08
CA SER A 40 -14.22 16.74 5.86
C SER A 40 -13.81 16.38 7.28
N LYS A 41 -12.50 16.36 7.59
CA LYS A 41 -11.93 15.84 8.86
C LYS A 41 -12.51 14.48 9.30
N ASN A 42 -12.93 13.65 8.35
CA ASN A 42 -13.56 12.36 8.63
C ASN A 42 -12.54 11.29 9.02
N GLU A 43 -12.75 10.62 10.15
CA GLU A 43 -11.84 9.59 10.66
C GLU A 43 -11.70 8.39 9.70
N ARG A 44 -12.73 8.06 8.93
CA ARG A 44 -12.67 7.02 7.90
C ARG A 44 -11.71 7.39 6.77
N ILE A 45 -11.69 8.66 6.38
CA ILE A 45 -10.75 9.16 5.35
C ILE A 45 -9.33 9.12 5.90
N ARG A 46 -9.12 9.57 7.13
CA ARG A 46 -7.81 9.55 7.79
C ARG A 46 -7.27 8.13 7.96
N SER A 47 -8.10 7.20 8.40
CA SER A 47 -7.75 5.79 8.56
C SER A 47 -7.32 5.19 7.22
N HIS A 48 -8.11 5.43 6.17
CA HIS A 48 -7.78 4.95 4.84
C HIS A 48 -6.50 5.60 4.26
N LEU A 49 -6.29 6.89 4.52
CA LEU A 49 -5.07 7.60 4.14
C LEU A 49 -3.83 6.98 4.80
N ARG A 50 -3.89 6.69 6.11
CA ARG A 50 -2.80 6.01 6.84
C ARG A 50 -2.47 4.64 6.26
N VAL A 51 -3.49 3.86 5.93
CA VAL A 51 -3.29 2.55 5.28
C VAL A 51 -2.58 2.73 3.94
N MET A 52 -3.06 3.62 3.09
CA MET A 52 -2.44 3.88 1.78
C MET A 52 -1.00 4.38 1.88
N GLN A 53 -0.70 5.24 2.86
CA GLN A 53 0.65 5.70 3.15
C GLN A 53 1.55 4.54 3.57
N SER A 54 1.10 3.67 4.48
CA SER A 54 1.90 2.51 4.91
C SER A 54 2.23 1.56 3.77
N ILE A 55 1.29 1.33 2.84
CA ILE A 55 1.54 0.50 1.65
C ILE A 55 2.60 1.18 0.76
N SER A 56 2.48 2.48 0.52
CA SER A 56 3.48 3.25 -0.25
C SER A 56 4.86 3.22 0.42
N ASP A 57 4.93 3.39 1.74
CA ASP A 57 6.18 3.41 2.48
C ASP A 57 6.85 2.03 2.47
N PHE A 58 6.08 0.95 2.54
CA PHE A 58 6.58 -0.41 2.39
C PHE A 58 7.10 -0.69 0.98
N LEU A 59 6.33 -0.36 -0.05
CA LEU A 59 6.74 -0.51 -1.45
C LEU A 59 7.90 0.42 -1.85
N THR A 60 8.28 1.38 -1.00
CA THR A 60 9.48 2.20 -1.19
C THR A 60 10.63 1.82 -0.26
N GLY A 61 10.45 0.77 0.56
CA GLY A 61 11.47 0.25 1.47
C GLY A 61 11.72 1.10 2.72
N LYS A 62 10.81 2.02 3.07
CA LYS A 62 10.93 2.89 4.26
C LYS A 62 10.53 2.21 5.56
N ILE A 63 9.60 1.25 5.47
CA ILE A 63 9.09 0.48 6.61
C ILE A 63 9.04 -1.00 6.26
N ASP A 64 9.00 -1.85 7.29
CA ASP A 64 8.81 -3.29 7.13
C ASP A 64 7.33 -3.69 7.00
N ILE A 65 7.11 -4.95 6.62
CA ILE A 65 5.76 -5.51 6.44
C ILE A 65 4.99 -5.60 7.77
N ASP A 66 5.69 -5.76 8.89
CA ASP A 66 5.08 -5.83 10.23
C ASP A 66 4.47 -4.48 10.63
N THR A 67 5.11 -3.37 10.24
CA THR A 67 4.58 -2.02 10.40
C THR A 67 3.31 -1.83 9.59
N VAL A 68 3.27 -2.30 8.33
CA VAL A 68 2.05 -2.27 7.50
C VAL A 68 0.93 -3.05 8.17
N LYS A 69 1.21 -4.26 8.64
CA LYS A 69 0.24 -5.12 9.35
C LYS A 69 -0.32 -4.43 10.59
N SER A 70 0.52 -3.76 11.38
CA SER A 70 0.10 -2.99 12.56
C SER A 70 -0.82 -1.81 12.19
N VAL A 71 -0.44 -1.04 11.15
CA VAL A 71 -1.24 0.09 10.66
C VAL A 71 -2.59 -0.39 10.13
N MET A 72 -2.61 -1.46 9.32
CA MET A 72 -3.84 -2.02 8.78
C MET A 72 -4.77 -2.53 9.88
N ASN A 73 -4.24 -3.23 10.89
CA ASN A 73 -5.06 -3.69 12.02
C ASN A 73 -5.70 -2.55 12.80
N SER A 74 -4.93 -1.48 13.05
CA SER A 74 -5.35 -0.33 13.86
C SER A 74 -6.27 0.64 13.13
N ASN A 75 -6.23 0.67 11.79
CA ASN A 75 -6.98 1.60 10.95
C ASN A 75 -7.93 0.89 9.98
N PHE A 76 -8.32 -0.35 10.30
CA PHE A 76 -9.20 -1.15 9.44
C PHE A 76 -10.62 -0.57 9.44
N VAL A 77 -11.01 0.09 8.36
CA VAL A 77 -12.33 0.73 8.18
C VAL A 77 -13.12 0.15 7.00
N TYR A 78 -12.76 -1.06 6.60
CA TYR A 78 -13.31 -1.77 5.46
C TYR A 78 -14.41 -2.72 5.95
N ASP A 79 -15.51 -2.75 5.21
CA ASP A 79 -16.64 -3.61 5.50
C ASP A 79 -16.41 -4.92 4.72
N VAL A 80 -15.88 -5.93 5.41
CA VAL A 80 -15.58 -7.26 4.85
C VAL A 80 -16.05 -8.34 5.81
N ASP A 81 -16.61 -9.42 5.25
CA ASP A 81 -17.14 -10.54 6.05
C ASP A 81 -16.03 -11.28 6.82
N ASP A 82 -14.85 -11.44 6.19
CA ASP A 82 -13.67 -12.07 6.78
C ASP A 82 -12.48 -11.12 6.79
N LYS A 83 -12.42 -10.27 7.83
CA LYS A 83 -11.33 -9.32 8.04
C LYS A 83 -9.97 -10.02 8.16
N GLU A 84 -9.89 -11.12 8.91
CA GLU A 84 -8.61 -11.78 9.18
C GLU A 84 -8.05 -12.46 7.93
N GLY A 85 -8.90 -13.18 7.19
CA GLY A 85 -8.53 -13.79 5.92
C GLY A 85 -8.12 -12.75 4.89
N PHE A 86 -8.88 -11.65 4.77
CA PHE A 86 -8.53 -10.55 3.86
C PHE A 86 -7.16 -9.96 4.20
N LEU A 87 -6.93 -9.58 5.46
CA LEU A 87 -5.66 -8.99 5.89
C LEU A 87 -4.49 -9.95 5.69
N LYS A 88 -4.67 -11.23 6.03
CA LYS A 88 -3.63 -12.24 5.86
C LYS A 88 -3.24 -12.40 4.38
N ASN A 89 -4.23 -12.49 3.49
CA ASN A 89 -3.99 -12.65 2.05
C ASN A 89 -3.34 -11.41 1.45
N PHE A 90 -3.89 -10.23 1.75
CA PHE A 90 -3.37 -8.97 1.24
C PHE A 90 -1.92 -8.70 1.69
N ILE A 91 -1.62 -8.92 2.97
CA ILE A 91 -0.24 -8.79 3.50
C ILE A 91 0.70 -9.80 2.84
N TYR A 92 0.23 -11.04 2.63
CA TYR A 92 1.01 -12.06 1.93
C TYR A 92 1.30 -11.66 0.48
N HIS A 93 0.33 -11.13 -0.26
CA HIS A 93 0.51 -10.67 -1.64
C HIS A 93 1.48 -9.48 -1.72
N LEU A 94 1.36 -8.51 -0.82
CA LEU A 94 2.30 -7.39 -0.71
C LEU A 94 3.73 -7.87 -0.45
N TYR A 95 3.90 -8.78 0.51
CA TYR A 95 5.21 -9.35 0.82
C TYR A 95 5.79 -10.09 -0.38
N TYR A 96 5.00 -10.96 -1.02
CA TYR A 96 5.42 -11.75 -2.16
C TYR A 96 5.84 -10.88 -3.35
N ALA A 97 5.09 -9.82 -3.63
CA ALA A 97 5.43 -8.90 -4.70
C ALA A 97 6.68 -8.07 -4.37
N ALA A 98 6.81 -7.58 -3.15
CA ALA A 98 8.02 -6.85 -2.74
C ALA A 98 9.29 -7.71 -2.88
N ASP A 99 9.22 -8.99 -2.50
CA ASP A 99 10.32 -9.96 -2.65
C ASP A 99 10.62 -10.26 -4.13
N ARG A 100 9.58 -10.54 -4.93
CA ARG A 100 9.69 -10.88 -6.36
C ARG A 100 10.27 -9.75 -7.21
N TYR A 101 9.84 -8.50 -6.96
CA TYR A 101 10.30 -7.34 -7.72
C TYR A 101 11.58 -6.73 -7.17
N ASN A 102 12.22 -7.42 -6.22
CA ASN A 102 13.43 -6.96 -5.56
C ASN A 102 13.26 -5.48 -5.14
N VAL A 103 12.11 -5.16 -4.53
CA VAL A 103 11.78 -3.85 -3.93
C VAL A 103 12.65 -3.65 -2.66
N ARG A 104 13.86 -4.18 -2.68
CA ARG A 104 14.97 -3.89 -1.81
C ARG A 104 15.50 -2.52 -2.22
N PHE A 105 14.89 -1.49 -1.65
CA PHE A 105 15.48 -0.16 -1.46
C PHE A 105 15.69 0.71 -2.72
N PRO A 106 14.64 1.33 -3.28
CA PRO A 106 14.80 2.37 -4.31
C PRO A 106 15.45 3.67 -3.78
N GLU A 107 15.45 3.93 -2.46
CA GLU A 107 16.23 5.05 -1.89
C GLU A 107 17.73 4.76 -1.78
N PHE A 108 18.15 3.50 -1.93
CA PHE A 108 19.55 3.16 -2.19
C PHE A 108 19.76 3.08 -3.71
N ASN A 109 20.08 4.24 -4.28
CA ASN A 109 20.69 4.34 -5.60
C ASN A 109 22.09 3.69 -5.56
N GLY A 110 22.13 2.36 -5.60
CA GLY A 110 23.33 1.57 -5.70
C GLY A 110 23.57 1.20 -7.16
N LYS A 111 24.36 2.01 -7.86
CA LYS A 111 25.19 1.59 -9.01
C LYS A 111 25.29 0.06 -9.12
N ARG A 112 24.65 -0.56 -10.14
CA ARG A 112 24.83 -1.92 -10.69
C ARG A 112 23.53 -2.27 -11.44
N CYS A 113 23.43 -2.29 -12.76
CA CYS A 113 24.32 -2.84 -13.77
C CYS A 113 24.40 -1.94 -15.01
N GLY A 114 25.60 -1.54 -15.35
CA GLY A 114 25.95 -0.71 -16.51
C GLY A 114 27.20 0.08 -16.18
N ASP A 115 28.26 -0.10 -16.97
CA ASP A 115 29.59 0.56 -16.90
C ASP A 115 30.59 0.03 -15.85
N LEU A 116 31.21 -1.12 -16.14
CA LEU A 116 32.55 -1.25 -16.76
C LEU A 116 32.96 -2.72 -16.89
#